data_AF-A0AAD9NS92-F1
#
_entry.id   AF-A0AAD9NS92-F1
#
_cell.length_a   1.000
_cell.length_b   1.000
_cell.length_c   1.000
_cell.angle_alpha   90.00
_cell.angle_beta   90.00
_cell.angle_gamma   90.00
#
_symmetry.space_group_name_H-M   'P 1'
#
loop_
_entity.id
_entity.type
_entity.pdbx_description
1 polymer ?
#
loop_
_entity_poly.entity_id
_entity_poly.type
_entity_poly.pdbx_seq_one_letter_code
_entity_poly.pdbx_strand_id
1 'polypeptide(L)'
;MKYLHRLNIVHGSLSSTSCFIDSRWNVKIADWEYTHMAGMLKTRDIAQVAAIDTSTADLEVDIRNQYAAAPELLMRTQFRPTKPCDVYSYSILLVEVFTRDNPYCEMETRLEPHQVVENVVYRGARPALTGAIPPLLHELIRESWAAEPAKRPTFHVLSESLERAKPSKKSVLDCMMESIEGYIANLEDTVNKRTEELQLAKANSESLLYKILPQPVAEKLTRGEEIQPESFDSMTILFSDILGFTSLAAESSPMDIVNMLNELYTLFDEVTFNDFRQFTRPFAHYW
;
A
#
# COMPACT_ATOMS: atom_id res chain seq x y z
N MET A 1 -27.77 -12.77 -7.69
CA MET A 1 -29.15 -12.25 -7.72
C MET A 1 -30.09 -12.85 -8.77
N LYS A 2 -29.72 -12.96 -10.06
CA LYS A 2 -30.60 -13.59 -11.10
C LYS A 2 -31.22 -14.94 -10.67
N TYR A 3 -30.44 -15.79 -10.00
CA TYR A 3 -30.90 -17.05 -9.42
C TYR A 3 -31.98 -16.88 -8.34
N LEU A 4 -31.73 -16.05 -7.31
CA LEU A 4 -32.69 -15.80 -6.22
C LEU A 4 -34.01 -15.23 -6.74
N HIS A 5 -33.94 -14.22 -7.63
CA HIS A 5 -35.13 -13.59 -8.20
C HIS A 5 -35.97 -14.54 -9.05
N ARG A 6 -35.35 -15.52 -9.71
CA ARG A 6 -36.05 -16.57 -10.46
C ARG A 6 -36.83 -17.50 -9.53
N LEU A 7 -36.31 -17.77 -8.33
CA LEU A 7 -37.01 -18.50 -7.27
C LEU A 7 -38.01 -17.63 -6.50
N ASN A 8 -38.24 -16.39 -6.97
CA ASN A 8 -39.09 -15.41 -6.31
C ASN A 8 -38.63 -15.01 -4.89
N ILE A 9 -37.34 -15.18 -4.61
CA ILE A 9 -36.68 -14.74 -3.38
C ILE A 9 -36.11 -13.35 -3.61
N VAL A 10 -36.38 -12.42 -2.69
CA VAL A 10 -35.84 -11.05 -2.66
C VAL A 10 -34.87 -10.95 -1.49
N HIS A 11 -33.69 -10.39 -1.72
CA HIS A 11 -32.69 -10.26 -0.66
C HIS A 11 -33.05 -9.15 0.31
N GLY A 12 -33.43 -7.97 -0.18
CA GLY A 12 -33.94 -6.82 0.58
C GLY A 12 -32.90 -6.00 1.36
N SER A 13 -31.66 -6.46 1.41
CA SER A 13 -30.56 -5.85 2.18
C SER A 13 -29.20 -6.12 1.52
N LEU A 14 -29.19 -6.21 0.18
CA LEU A 14 -27.98 -6.52 -0.57
C LEU A 14 -26.95 -5.38 -0.41
N SER A 15 -25.75 -5.71 0.05
CA SER A 15 -24.64 -4.78 0.30
C SER A 15 -23.31 -5.50 0.21
N SER A 16 -22.20 -4.78 0.39
CA SER A 16 -20.86 -5.36 0.42
C SER A 16 -20.68 -6.33 1.58
N THR A 17 -21.34 -6.05 2.73
CA THR A 17 -21.34 -6.92 3.91
C THR A 17 -22.05 -8.26 3.68
N SER A 18 -22.97 -8.33 2.71
CA SER A 18 -23.66 -9.58 2.31
C SER A 18 -22.94 -10.37 1.21
N CYS A 19 -21.80 -9.88 0.70
CA CYS A 19 -21.03 -10.48 -0.39
C CYS A 19 -19.71 -11.09 0.13
N PHE A 20 -19.64 -12.42 0.17
CA PHE A 20 -18.47 -13.17 0.64
C PHE A 20 -17.67 -13.72 -0.52
N ILE A 21 -16.35 -13.86 -0.36
CA ILE A 21 -15.47 -14.44 -1.38
C ILE A 21 -14.99 -15.81 -0.88
N ASP A 22 -15.20 -16.85 -1.68
CA ASP A 22 -14.70 -18.19 -1.35
C ASP A 22 -13.22 -18.38 -1.74
N SER A 23 -12.62 -19.50 -1.33
CA SER A 23 -11.22 -19.82 -1.63
C SER A 23 -10.91 -19.97 -3.12
N ARG A 24 -11.94 -19.99 -3.98
CA ARG A 24 -11.85 -20.04 -5.43
C ARG A 24 -12.17 -18.68 -6.07
N TRP A 25 -12.15 -17.61 -5.28
CA TRP A 25 -12.42 -16.23 -5.71
C TRP A 25 -13.81 -16.00 -6.30
N ASN A 26 -14.79 -16.84 -5.95
CA ASN A 26 -16.17 -16.62 -6.35
C ASN A 26 -16.90 -15.81 -5.29
N VAL A 27 -17.70 -14.85 -5.75
CA VAL A 27 -18.63 -14.12 -4.87
C VAL A 27 -19.83 -15.00 -4.53
N LYS A 28 -20.10 -15.14 -3.24
CA LYS A 28 -21.27 -15.80 -2.65
C LYS A 28 -22.10 -14.74 -1.93
N ILE A 29 -23.40 -14.72 -2.21
CA ILE A 29 -24.34 -13.79 -1.57
C ILE A 29 -24.97 -14.52 -0.39
N ALA A 30 -24.81 -13.99 0.82
CA ALA A 30 -25.42 -14.52 2.05
C ALA A 30 -26.57 -13.64 2.52
N ASP A 31 -27.06 -13.83 3.75
CA ASP A 31 -27.98 -12.94 4.47
C ASP A 31 -29.34 -12.62 3.82
N TRP A 32 -29.66 -13.25 2.69
CA TRP A 32 -30.96 -13.16 2.02
C TRP A 32 -32.11 -13.76 2.86
N GLU A 33 -31.79 -14.61 3.84
CA GLU A 33 -32.75 -15.25 4.74
C GLU A 33 -33.34 -14.25 5.77
N TYR A 34 -32.57 -13.22 6.14
CA TYR A 34 -32.98 -12.25 7.16
C TYR A 34 -34.25 -11.50 6.78
N THR A 35 -34.49 -11.22 5.50
CA THR A 35 -35.73 -10.57 5.05
C THR A 35 -36.96 -11.45 5.28
N HIS A 36 -36.81 -12.77 5.10
CA HIS A 36 -37.88 -13.74 5.34
C HIS A 36 -38.10 -13.96 6.85
N MET A 37 -37.02 -13.98 7.64
CA MET A 37 -37.06 -14.14 9.10
C MET A 37 -37.52 -12.88 9.82
N ALA A 38 -37.13 -11.68 9.38
CA ALA A 38 -37.60 -10.40 9.89
C ALA A 38 -39.11 -10.23 9.65
N GLY A 39 -39.64 -10.77 8.54
CA GLY A 39 -41.09 -10.88 8.33
C GLY A 39 -41.81 -11.77 9.34
N MET A 40 -41.12 -12.75 9.94
CA MET A 40 -41.62 -13.60 11.04
C MET A 40 -41.33 -13.04 12.44
N LEU A 41 -40.30 -12.20 12.60
CA LEU A 41 -39.81 -11.66 13.88
C LEU A 41 -40.30 -10.24 14.19
N LYS A 42 -41.25 -9.68 13.43
CA LYS A 42 -41.90 -8.38 13.72
C LYS A 42 -42.84 -8.46 14.94
N THR A 43 -42.26 -8.77 16.11
CA THR A 43 -42.74 -8.41 17.45
C THR A 43 -41.56 -7.91 18.30
N ARG A 44 -40.68 -7.09 17.72
CA ARG A 44 -39.83 -6.19 18.50
C ARG A 44 -39.81 -4.83 17.84
N ASP A 45 -40.47 -3.91 18.53
CA ASP A 45 -40.55 -2.50 18.20
C ASP A 45 -39.16 -1.92 17.95
N ILE A 46 -38.96 -1.34 16.77
CA ILE A 46 -37.79 -0.56 16.39
C ILE A 46 -37.69 0.72 17.25
N ALA A 47 -38.69 0.99 18.09
CA ALA A 47 -38.65 2.02 19.13
C ALA A 47 -37.79 1.66 20.36
N GLN A 48 -37.38 0.39 20.56
CA GLN A 48 -36.61 -0.02 21.76
C GLN A 48 -35.10 -0.15 21.56
N VAL A 49 -34.58 -0.10 20.32
CA VAL A 49 -33.11 -0.14 20.10
C VAL A 49 -32.45 1.20 20.41
N ALA A 50 -33.22 2.29 20.41
CA ALA A 50 -32.75 3.62 20.80
C ALA A 50 -32.47 3.78 22.32
N ALA A 51 -32.68 2.72 23.13
CA ALA A 51 -32.52 2.75 24.59
C ALA A 51 -31.42 1.81 25.11
N ILE A 52 -30.51 1.33 24.25
CA ILE A 52 -29.36 0.52 24.67
C ILE A 52 -28.09 1.35 24.41
N ASP A 53 -27.25 1.48 25.44
CA ASP A 53 -25.89 2.08 25.44
C ASP A 53 -25.04 1.58 24.26
N THR A 54 -25.30 2.11 23.08
CA THR A 54 -24.61 1.77 21.85
C THR A 54 -23.60 2.87 21.62
N SER A 55 -22.33 2.51 21.49
CA SER A 55 -21.28 3.49 21.21
C SER A 55 -21.65 4.25 19.94
N THR A 56 -21.31 5.55 19.87
CA THR A 56 -21.63 6.39 18.69
C THR A 56 -21.10 5.78 17.39
N ALA A 57 -19.98 5.04 17.46
CA ALA A 57 -19.38 4.34 16.33
C ALA A 57 -20.25 3.19 15.78
N ASP A 58 -20.87 2.39 16.66
CA ASP A 58 -21.72 1.27 16.22
C ASP A 58 -22.99 1.78 15.52
N LEU A 59 -23.53 2.91 15.99
CA LEU A 59 -24.68 3.57 15.37
C LEU A 59 -24.34 4.12 13.98
N GLU A 60 -23.17 4.74 13.81
CA GLU A 60 -22.72 5.23 12.50
C GLU A 60 -22.56 4.09 11.49
N VAL A 61 -22.03 2.94 11.92
CA VAL A 61 -21.88 1.75 11.06
C VAL A 61 -23.26 1.24 10.62
N ASP A 62 -24.23 1.17 11.53
CA ASP A 62 -25.59 0.75 11.21
C ASP A 62 -26.28 1.72 10.22
N ILE A 63 -26.03 3.02 10.35
CA ILE A 63 -26.54 4.02 9.40
C ILE A 63 -25.89 3.87 8.02
N ARG A 64 -24.55 3.70 7.96
CA ARG A 64 -23.83 3.52 6.69
C ARG A 64 -24.25 2.23 5.96
N ASN A 65 -24.63 1.18 6.69
CA ASN A 65 -25.18 -0.04 6.11
C ASN A 65 -26.50 0.19 5.34
N GLN A 66 -27.18 1.32 5.56
CA GLN A 66 -28.40 1.69 4.86
C GLN A 66 -28.17 2.39 3.51
N TYR A 67 -26.92 2.74 3.15
CA TYR A 67 -26.62 3.47 1.92
C TYR A 67 -26.98 2.69 0.65
N ALA A 68 -26.85 1.37 0.70
CA ALA A 68 -27.25 0.50 -0.40
C ALA A 68 -28.77 0.26 -0.44
N ALA A 69 -29.53 0.67 0.58
CA ALA A 69 -30.97 0.43 0.63
C ALA A 69 -31.72 1.37 -0.32
N ALA A 70 -32.70 0.81 -1.03
CA ALA A 70 -33.54 1.59 -1.93
C ALA A 70 -34.38 2.62 -1.16
N PRO A 71 -34.63 3.82 -1.70
CA PRO A 71 -35.34 4.89 -0.98
C PRO A 71 -36.75 4.46 -0.52
N GLU A 72 -37.45 3.62 -1.30
CA GLU A 72 -38.77 3.13 -0.93
C GLU A 72 -38.77 2.17 0.28
N LEU A 73 -37.63 1.50 0.56
CA LEU A 73 -37.46 0.68 1.76
C LEU A 73 -37.27 1.55 3.00
N LEU A 74 -36.50 2.63 2.85
CA LEU A 74 -36.17 3.57 3.93
C LEU A 74 -37.38 4.42 4.34
N MET A 75 -38.30 4.72 3.41
CA MET A 75 -39.49 5.54 3.70
C MET A 75 -40.55 4.82 4.54
N ARG A 76 -40.66 3.49 4.47
CA ARG A 76 -41.85 2.76 4.92
C ARG A 76 -41.48 1.66 5.90
N THR A 77 -41.87 1.85 7.16
CA THR A 77 -41.66 0.90 8.27
C THR A 77 -42.25 -0.51 8.03
N GLN A 78 -43.24 -0.64 7.14
CA GLN A 78 -43.91 -1.90 6.82
C GLN A 78 -43.80 -2.28 5.33
N PHE A 79 -42.83 -1.76 4.59
CA PHE A 79 -42.64 -2.17 3.20
C PHE A 79 -41.98 -3.55 3.13
N ARG A 80 -42.54 -4.43 2.30
CA ARG A 80 -41.91 -5.69 1.95
C ARG A 80 -40.92 -5.43 0.82
N PRO A 81 -39.65 -5.85 0.93
CA PRO A 81 -38.69 -5.68 -0.15
C PRO A 81 -39.17 -6.33 -1.45
N THR A 82 -38.89 -5.66 -2.55
CA THR A 82 -39.26 -6.10 -3.90
C THR A 82 -38.01 -6.33 -4.74
N LYS A 83 -38.11 -7.08 -5.84
CA LYS A 83 -36.98 -7.34 -6.74
C LYS A 83 -36.27 -6.04 -7.21
N PRO A 84 -36.98 -4.95 -7.55
CA PRO A 84 -36.34 -3.66 -7.86
C PRO A 84 -35.52 -3.04 -6.73
N CYS A 85 -35.77 -3.38 -5.46
CA CYS A 85 -34.95 -2.90 -4.35
C CYS A 85 -33.54 -3.49 -4.44
N ASP A 86 -33.42 -4.79 -4.69
CA ASP A 86 -32.11 -5.45 -4.87
C ASP A 86 -31.35 -4.89 -6.09
N VAL A 87 -32.07 -4.47 -7.13
CA VAL A 87 -31.48 -3.84 -8.32
C VAL A 87 -30.86 -2.48 -7.99
N TYR A 88 -31.56 -1.68 -7.18
CA TYR A 88 -31.02 -0.42 -6.66
C TYR A 88 -29.75 -0.69 -5.85
N SER A 89 -29.81 -1.63 -4.90
CA SER A 89 -28.68 -1.97 -4.05
C SER A 89 -27.46 -2.45 -4.84
N TYR A 90 -27.68 -3.24 -5.88
CA TYR A 90 -26.63 -3.68 -6.78
C TYR A 90 -25.92 -2.52 -7.48
N SER A 91 -26.64 -1.45 -7.83
CA SER A 91 -26.04 -0.28 -8.48
C SER A 91 -25.14 0.53 -7.53
N ILE A 92 -25.52 0.64 -6.25
CA ILE A 92 -24.69 1.28 -5.22
C ILE A 92 -23.44 0.42 -4.96
N LEU A 93 -23.60 -0.89 -4.90
CA LEU A 93 -22.49 -1.85 -4.82
C LEU A 93 -21.51 -1.72 -5.98
N LEU A 94 -22.00 -1.53 -7.21
CA LEU A 94 -21.12 -1.31 -8.37
C LEU A 94 -20.26 -0.06 -8.18
N VAL A 95 -20.85 1.03 -7.68
CA VAL A 95 -20.09 2.25 -7.38
C VAL A 95 -19.01 1.94 -6.35
N GLU A 96 -19.37 1.36 -5.20
CA GLU A 96 -18.44 0.99 -4.12
C GLU A 96 -17.28 0.10 -4.62
N VAL A 97 -17.57 -0.89 -5.48
CA VAL A 97 -16.55 -1.79 -6.03
C VAL A 97 -15.54 -1.05 -6.92
N PHE A 98 -16.00 -0.11 -7.75
CA PHE A 98 -15.13 0.61 -8.68
C PHE A 98 -14.41 1.80 -8.02
N THR A 99 -15.04 2.47 -7.05
CA THR A 99 -14.40 3.56 -6.29
C THR A 99 -13.48 3.04 -5.21
N ARG A 100 -13.70 1.80 -4.72
CA ARG A 100 -13.01 1.22 -3.55
C ARG A 100 -13.11 2.10 -2.30
N ASP A 101 -14.21 2.82 -2.21
CA ASP A 101 -14.50 3.78 -1.14
C ASP A 101 -16.01 3.79 -0.90
N ASN A 102 -16.42 4.40 0.22
CA ASN A 102 -17.81 4.66 0.54
C ASN A 102 -18.53 5.31 -0.67
N PRO A 103 -19.67 4.77 -1.14
CA PRO A 103 -20.37 5.29 -2.32
C PRO A 103 -20.82 6.75 -2.19
N TYR A 104 -20.96 7.28 -0.97
CA TYR A 104 -21.33 8.67 -0.72
C TYR A 104 -20.19 9.50 -0.11
N CYS A 105 -18.92 9.10 -0.30
CA CYS A 105 -17.76 9.75 0.32
C CYS A 105 -17.71 11.27 0.11
N GLU A 106 -18.03 11.75 -1.11
CA GLU A 106 -18.08 13.20 -1.40
C GLU A 106 -19.12 13.94 -0.56
N MET A 107 -20.28 13.34 -0.30
CA MET A 107 -21.33 13.96 0.52
C MET A 107 -20.98 13.92 2.00
N GLU A 108 -20.37 12.83 2.48
CA GLU A 108 -19.91 12.71 3.86
C GLU A 108 -18.82 13.72 4.23
N THR A 109 -18.18 14.37 3.26
CA THR A 109 -17.28 15.51 3.56
C THR A 109 -17.99 16.71 4.21
N ARG A 110 -19.33 16.80 4.08
CA ARG A 110 -20.14 17.94 4.54
C ARG A 110 -21.37 17.56 5.34
N LEU A 111 -21.72 16.28 5.38
CA LEU A 111 -22.97 15.78 5.93
C LEU A 111 -22.70 14.59 6.84
N GLU A 112 -23.44 14.51 7.93
CA GLU A 112 -23.46 13.33 8.78
C GLU A 112 -24.15 12.15 8.08
N PRO A 113 -23.82 10.89 8.40
CA PRO A 113 -24.38 9.73 7.72
C PRO A 113 -25.91 9.69 7.65
N HIS A 114 -26.59 10.12 8.72
CA HIS A 114 -28.05 10.16 8.74
C HIS A 114 -28.63 11.19 7.74
N GLN A 115 -27.91 12.29 7.50
CA GLN A 115 -28.31 13.34 6.56
C GLN A 115 -28.11 12.89 5.12
N VAL A 116 -27.12 12.01 4.87
CA VAL A 116 -26.95 11.35 3.58
C VAL A 116 -28.18 10.47 3.29
N VAL A 117 -28.58 9.63 4.25
CA VAL A 117 -29.79 8.79 4.13
C VAL A 117 -31.04 9.65 3.87
N GLU A 118 -31.21 10.74 4.62
CA GLU A 118 -32.31 11.69 4.41
C GLU A 118 -32.31 12.28 2.99
N ASN A 119 -31.14 12.67 2.48
CA ASN A 119 -31.01 13.21 1.13
C ASN A 119 -31.27 12.16 0.05
N VAL A 120 -30.90 10.90 0.26
CA VAL A 120 -31.23 9.80 -0.65
C VAL A 120 -32.75 9.62 -0.77
N VAL A 121 -33.44 9.70 0.37
CA VAL A 121 -34.88 9.50 0.49
C VAL A 121 -35.67 10.68 -0.07
N TYR A 122 -35.38 11.90 0.39
CA TYR A 122 -36.24 13.08 0.13
C TYR A 122 -35.74 13.99 -0.98
N ARG A 123 -34.43 13.99 -1.26
CA ARG A 123 -33.81 14.84 -2.30
C ARG A 123 -33.38 14.06 -3.54
N GLY A 124 -33.55 12.74 -3.53
CA GLY A 124 -33.13 11.87 -4.63
C GLY A 124 -31.62 11.84 -4.83
N ALA A 125 -30.83 12.08 -3.77
CA ALA A 125 -29.37 12.06 -3.85
C ALA A 125 -28.86 10.70 -4.34
N ARG A 126 -27.83 10.72 -5.19
CA ARG A 126 -27.16 9.54 -5.74
C ARG A 126 -25.64 9.71 -5.68
N PRO A 127 -24.89 8.61 -5.58
CA PRO A 127 -23.42 8.64 -5.66
C PRO A 127 -22.95 9.35 -6.92
N ALA A 128 -21.82 10.06 -6.80
CA ALA A 128 -21.14 10.58 -7.96
C ALA A 128 -20.53 9.42 -8.76
N LEU A 129 -20.73 9.42 -10.08
CA LEU A 129 -20.10 8.44 -10.97
C LEU A 129 -18.68 8.91 -11.32
N THR A 130 -17.83 9.03 -10.29
CA THR A 130 -16.45 9.49 -10.41
C THR A 130 -15.47 8.34 -10.59
N GLY A 131 -14.23 8.68 -10.95
CA GLY A 131 -13.11 7.73 -10.94
C GLY A 131 -13.12 6.67 -12.04
N ALA A 132 -12.76 5.44 -11.66
CA ALA A 132 -12.43 4.30 -12.52
C ALA A 132 -13.64 3.53 -13.09
N ILE A 133 -14.87 4.02 -12.90
CA ILE A 133 -16.08 3.37 -13.43
C ILE A 133 -16.11 3.53 -14.96
N PRO A 134 -16.10 2.43 -15.75
CA PRO A 134 -16.15 2.51 -17.20
C PRO A 134 -17.39 3.27 -17.70
N PRO A 135 -17.26 4.19 -18.68
CA PRO A 135 -18.38 4.97 -19.22
C PRO A 135 -19.56 4.11 -19.68
N LEU A 136 -19.27 2.92 -20.20
CA LEU A 136 -20.27 1.94 -20.63
C LEU A 136 -21.20 1.45 -19.50
N LEU A 137 -20.77 1.54 -18.25
CA LEU A 137 -21.59 1.17 -17.08
C LEU A 137 -22.39 2.34 -16.52
N HIS A 138 -22.12 3.58 -16.92
CA HIS A 138 -22.77 4.76 -16.34
C HIS A 138 -24.29 4.75 -16.59
N GLU A 139 -24.72 4.44 -17.81
CA GLU A 139 -26.15 4.35 -18.15
C GLU A 139 -26.82 3.21 -17.37
N LEU A 140 -26.20 2.04 -17.34
CA LEU A 140 -26.70 0.88 -16.62
C LEU A 140 -26.87 1.15 -15.11
N ILE A 141 -25.90 1.81 -14.48
CA ILE A 141 -25.98 2.22 -13.07
C ILE A 141 -27.13 3.24 -12.89
N ARG A 142 -27.23 4.23 -13.79
CA ARG A 142 -28.28 5.27 -13.70
C ARG A 142 -29.70 4.72 -13.80
N GLU A 143 -29.92 3.76 -14.69
CA GLU A 143 -31.21 3.08 -14.81
C GLU A 143 -31.53 2.21 -13.58
N SER A 144 -30.50 1.57 -13.01
CA SER A 144 -30.65 0.65 -11.89
C SER A 144 -31.04 1.33 -10.57
N TRP A 145 -30.69 2.60 -10.36
CA TRP A 145 -31.10 3.38 -9.18
C TRP A 145 -32.21 4.41 -9.44
N ALA A 146 -32.99 4.23 -10.51
CA ALA A 146 -34.11 5.11 -10.83
C ALA A 146 -35.06 5.27 -9.63
N ALA A 147 -35.60 6.49 -9.45
CA ALA A 147 -36.49 6.81 -8.33
C ALA A 147 -37.75 5.91 -8.33
N GLU A 148 -38.32 5.67 -9.51
CA GLU A 148 -39.45 4.76 -9.68
C GLU A 148 -38.95 3.30 -9.78
N PRO A 149 -39.36 2.39 -8.88
CA PRO A 149 -38.92 0.99 -8.90
C PRO A 149 -39.26 0.25 -10.20
N ALA A 150 -40.37 0.60 -10.85
CA ALA A 150 -40.82 -0.04 -12.09
C ALA A 150 -39.93 0.28 -13.31
N LYS A 151 -39.15 1.37 -13.27
CA LYS A 151 -38.23 1.76 -14.35
C LYS A 151 -36.89 1.04 -14.28
N ARG A 152 -36.59 0.38 -13.15
CA ARG A 152 -35.32 -0.31 -12.94
C ARG A 152 -35.29 -1.60 -13.78
N PRO A 153 -34.17 -1.92 -14.46
CA PRO A 153 -34.02 -3.16 -15.21
C PRO A 153 -34.05 -4.39 -14.29
N THR A 154 -34.27 -5.57 -14.85
CA THR A 154 -34.13 -6.82 -14.08
C THR A 154 -32.69 -7.31 -14.10
N PHE A 155 -32.30 -8.17 -13.14
CA PHE A 155 -30.99 -8.84 -13.16
C PHE A 155 -30.75 -9.69 -14.41
N HIS A 156 -31.82 -10.07 -15.14
CA HIS A 156 -31.65 -10.71 -16.44
C HIS A 156 -31.04 -9.75 -17.46
N VAL A 157 -31.65 -8.56 -17.59
CA VAL A 157 -31.18 -7.49 -18.49
C VAL A 157 -29.79 -7.00 -18.08
N LEU A 158 -29.56 -6.80 -16.78
CA LEU A 158 -28.24 -6.38 -16.28
C LEU A 158 -27.13 -7.38 -16.63
N SER A 159 -27.41 -8.68 -16.47
CA SER A 159 -26.47 -9.73 -16.84
C SER A 159 -26.15 -9.71 -18.33
N GLU A 160 -27.14 -9.52 -19.21
CA GLU A 160 -26.90 -9.44 -20.66
C GLU A 160 -26.11 -8.20 -21.05
N SER A 161 -26.44 -7.04 -20.46
CA SER A 161 -25.73 -5.79 -20.71
C SER A 161 -24.27 -5.87 -20.26
N LEU A 162 -24.00 -6.45 -19.09
CA LEU A 162 -22.64 -6.67 -18.58
C LEU A 162 -21.85 -7.68 -19.42
N GLU A 163 -22.47 -8.77 -19.84
CA GLU A 163 -21.82 -9.76 -20.73
C GLU A 163 -21.47 -9.17 -22.09
N ARG A 164 -22.35 -8.31 -22.64
CA ARG A 164 -22.08 -7.57 -23.88
C ARG A 164 -20.97 -6.53 -23.70
N ALA A 165 -20.92 -5.92 -22.52
CA ALA A 165 -19.94 -4.90 -22.18
C ALA A 165 -18.54 -5.44 -21.91
N LYS A 166 -18.38 -6.76 -21.63
CA LYS A 166 -17.07 -7.37 -21.29
C LYS A 166 -15.99 -6.99 -22.31
N PRO A 167 -15.03 -6.14 -21.94
CA PRO A 167 -13.90 -5.82 -22.82
C PRO A 167 -12.87 -6.96 -22.86
N SER A 168 -12.91 -7.87 -21.88
CA SER A 168 -11.97 -8.98 -21.71
C SER A 168 -12.72 -10.28 -21.42
N LYS A 169 -12.36 -11.35 -22.14
CA LYS A 169 -12.79 -12.73 -21.84
C LYS A 169 -11.90 -13.42 -20.80
N LYS A 170 -10.89 -12.71 -20.27
CA LYS A 170 -9.96 -13.26 -19.28
C LYS A 170 -10.72 -13.66 -18.02
N SER A 171 -10.35 -14.80 -17.44
CA SER A 171 -10.84 -15.22 -16.14
C SER A 171 -10.38 -14.23 -15.07
N VAL A 172 -11.13 -14.13 -13.97
CA VAL A 172 -10.73 -13.33 -12.80
C VAL A 172 -9.35 -13.76 -12.30
N LEU A 173 -9.04 -15.07 -12.36
CA LEU A 173 -7.74 -15.61 -12.00
C LEU A 173 -6.62 -15.12 -12.92
N ASP A 174 -6.88 -14.96 -14.21
CA ASP A 174 -5.88 -14.47 -15.18
C ASP A 174 -5.57 -12.99 -14.91
N CYS A 175 -6.58 -12.18 -14.61
CA CYS A 175 -6.38 -10.78 -14.24
C CYS A 175 -5.62 -10.62 -12.91
N MET A 176 -5.87 -11.51 -11.94
CA MET A 176 -5.12 -11.55 -10.69
C MET A 176 -3.68 -12.00 -10.90
N MET A 177 -3.46 -13.01 -11.74
CA MET A 177 -2.11 -13.49 -12.08
C MET A 177 -1.29 -12.38 -12.74
N GLU A 178 -1.87 -11.66 -13.70
CA GLU A 178 -1.23 -10.50 -14.35
C GLU A 178 -0.90 -9.38 -13.34
N SER A 179 -1.79 -9.14 -12.36
CA SER A 179 -1.53 -8.16 -11.29
C SER A 179 -0.42 -8.61 -10.33
N ILE A 180 -0.35 -9.91 -10.02
CA ILE A 180 0.70 -10.51 -9.18
C ILE A 180 2.04 -10.48 -9.91
N GLU A 181 2.07 -10.82 -11.20
CA GLU A 181 3.27 -10.76 -12.03
C GLU A 181 3.83 -9.33 -12.10
N GLY A 182 2.96 -8.33 -12.29
CA GLY A 182 3.38 -6.93 -12.24
C GLY A 182 3.93 -6.50 -10.88
N TYR A 183 3.33 -7.01 -9.79
CA TYR A 183 3.83 -6.75 -8.44
C TYR A 183 5.19 -7.41 -8.19
N ILE A 184 5.38 -8.66 -8.62
CA ILE A 184 6.65 -9.39 -8.52
C ILE A 184 7.73 -8.65 -9.30
N ALA A 185 7.47 -8.26 -10.55
CA ALA A 185 8.44 -7.52 -11.36
C ALA A 185 8.88 -6.20 -10.68
N ASN A 186 7.92 -5.43 -10.15
CA ASN A 186 8.23 -4.19 -9.44
C ASN A 186 9.02 -4.43 -8.13
N LEU A 187 8.73 -5.53 -7.42
CA LEU A 187 9.51 -5.91 -6.25
C LEU A 187 10.93 -6.32 -6.62
N GLU A 188 11.10 -7.10 -7.69
CA GLU A 188 12.42 -7.49 -8.19
C GLU A 188 13.25 -6.27 -8.56
N ASP A 189 12.67 -5.29 -9.27
CA ASP A 189 13.33 -4.03 -9.59
C ASP A 189 13.74 -3.26 -8.32
N THR A 190 12.86 -3.22 -7.33
CA THR A 190 13.13 -2.55 -6.05
C THR A 190 14.26 -3.23 -5.29
N VAL A 191 14.27 -4.57 -5.25
CA VAL A 191 15.32 -5.36 -4.59
C VAL A 191 16.65 -5.17 -5.29
N ASN A 192 16.67 -5.20 -6.62
CA ASN A 192 17.89 -4.99 -7.40
C ASN A 192 18.49 -3.61 -7.14
N LYS A 193 17.67 -2.56 -7.19
CA LYS A 193 18.13 -1.19 -6.90
C LYS A 193 18.72 -1.05 -5.50
N ARG A 194 18.05 -1.59 -4.48
CA ARG A 194 18.55 -1.54 -3.10
C ARG A 194 19.83 -2.34 -2.93
N THR A 195 19.97 -3.45 -3.64
CA THR A 195 21.18 -4.28 -3.63
C THR A 195 22.36 -3.54 -4.25
N GLU A 196 22.16 -2.84 -5.36
CA GLU A 196 23.18 -1.99 -5.99
C GLU A 196 23.62 -0.84 -5.08
N GLU A 197 22.67 -0.12 -4.47
CA GLU A 197 22.94 0.95 -3.50
C GLU A 197 23.78 0.44 -2.32
N LEU A 198 23.44 -0.74 -1.80
CA LEU A 198 24.14 -1.37 -0.68
C LEU A 198 25.56 -1.82 -1.08
N GLN A 199 25.73 -2.37 -2.28
CA GLN A 199 27.05 -2.75 -2.79
C GLN A 199 27.96 -1.53 -2.96
N LEU A 200 27.43 -0.43 -3.49
CA LEU A 200 28.19 0.81 -3.68
C LEU A 200 28.57 1.45 -2.34
N ALA A 201 27.64 1.49 -1.38
CA ALA A 201 27.92 1.97 -0.03
C ALA A 201 28.99 1.12 0.67
N LYS A 202 28.90 -0.22 0.53
CA LYS A 202 29.89 -1.16 1.06
C LYS A 202 31.27 -0.93 0.45
N ALA A 203 31.37 -0.83 -0.88
CA ALA A 203 32.63 -0.59 -1.57
C ALA A 203 33.28 0.74 -1.17
N ASN A 204 32.48 1.80 -1.00
CA ASN A 204 32.96 3.09 -0.52
C ASN A 204 33.47 3.00 0.93
N SER A 205 32.76 2.28 1.79
CA SER A 205 33.16 2.05 3.18
C SER A 205 34.48 1.26 3.26
N GLU A 206 34.63 0.21 2.46
CA GLU A 206 35.87 -0.58 2.39
C GLU A 206 37.04 0.24 1.86
N SER A 207 36.84 1.00 0.76
CA SER A 207 37.86 1.89 0.20
C SER A 207 38.35 2.92 1.22
N LEU A 208 37.43 3.50 2.00
CA LEU A 208 37.79 4.46 3.04
C LEU A 208 38.55 3.80 4.19
N LEU A 209 38.18 2.59 4.58
CA LEU A 209 38.86 1.84 5.64
C LEU A 209 40.35 1.61 5.30
N TYR A 210 40.64 1.21 4.07
CA TYR A 210 42.02 1.00 3.59
C TYR A 210 42.82 2.31 3.43
N LYS A 211 42.15 3.47 3.35
CA LYS A 211 42.83 4.78 3.31
C LYS A 211 43.24 5.28 4.70
N ILE A 212 42.60 4.78 5.76
CA ILE A 212 42.82 5.24 7.14
C ILE A 212 43.73 4.27 7.91
N LEU A 213 43.67 2.97 7.58
CA LEU A 213 44.38 1.92 8.30
C LEU A 213 45.24 1.07 7.37
N PRO A 214 46.41 0.58 7.85
CA PRO A 214 47.19 -0.41 7.11
C PRO A 214 46.34 -1.64 6.77
N GLN A 215 46.55 -2.20 5.58
CA GLN A 215 45.74 -3.31 5.05
C GLN A 215 45.61 -4.50 6.02
N PRO A 216 46.67 -4.98 6.72
CA PRO A 216 46.54 -6.09 7.67
C PRO A 216 45.62 -5.79 8.85
N VAL A 217 45.54 -4.52 9.28
CA VAL A 217 44.71 -4.07 10.41
C VAL A 217 43.26 -3.90 9.97
N ALA A 218 43.04 -3.32 8.78
CA ALA A 218 41.72 -3.16 8.17
C ALA A 218 41.02 -4.52 7.94
N GLU A 219 41.75 -5.53 7.45
CA GLU A 219 41.22 -6.88 7.24
C GLU A 219 40.80 -7.57 8.55
N LYS A 220 41.64 -7.49 9.60
CA LYS A 220 41.32 -8.03 10.94
C LYS A 220 40.06 -7.36 11.51
N LEU A 221 39.95 -6.04 11.40
CA LEU A 221 38.76 -5.29 11.86
C LEU A 221 37.50 -5.64 11.08
N THR A 222 37.60 -5.81 9.76
CA THR A 222 36.46 -6.20 8.92
C THR A 222 35.94 -7.60 9.28
N ARG A 223 36.83 -8.49 9.75
CA ARG A 223 36.46 -9.82 10.26
C ARG A 223 35.96 -9.80 11.72
N GLY A 224 35.96 -8.65 12.39
CA GLY A 224 35.59 -8.53 13.80
C GLY A 224 36.62 -9.15 14.76
N GLU A 225 37.86 -9.34 14.30
CA GLU A 225 38.94 -9.86 15.12
C GLU A 225 39.49 -8.77 16.05
N GLU A 226 39.81 -9.15 17.28
CA GLU A 226 40.47 -8.25 18.24
C GLU A 226 41.93 -8.05 17.84
N ILE A 227 42.35 -6.78 17.69
CA ILE A 227 43.73 -6.44 17.33
C ILE A 227 44.58 -6.47 18.59
N GLN A 228 45.46 -7.47 18.70
CA GLN A 228 46.44 -7.54 19.78
C GLN A 228 47.61 -6.57 19.51
N PRO A 229 48.08 -5.84 20.53
CA PRO A 229 49.29 -5.02 20.40
C PRO A 229 50.49 -5.86 19.99
N GLU A 230 51.22 -5.43 18.97
CA GLU A 230 52.44 -6.09 18.51
C GLU A 230 53.66 -5.49 19.23
N SER A 231 54.60 -6.36 19.65
CA SER A 231 55.86 -5.97 20.26
C SER A 231 56.99 -6.30 19.30
N PHE A 232 57.93 -5.38 19.15
CA PHE A 232 59.09 -5.52 18.28
C PHE A 232 60.36 -5.47 19.12
N ASP A 233 61.21 -6.50 18.99
CA ASP A 233 62.46 -6.61 19.75
C ASP A 233 63.46 -5.49 19.45
N SER A 234 63.38 -4.89 18.26
CA SER A 234 64.21 -3.76 17.84
C SER A 234 63.48 -2.95 16.78
N MET A 235 63.21 -1.68 17.08
CA MET A 235 62.57 -0.72 16.17
C MET A 235 63.37 0.58 16.08
N THR A 236 63.35 1.22 14.92
CA THR A 236 63.93 2.55 14.72
C THR A 236 62.79 3.54 14.49
N ILE A 237 62.70 4.56 15.33
CA ILE A 237 61.70 5.63 15.21
C ILE A 237 62.39 6.85 14.60
N LEU A 238 61.87 7.33 13.47
CA LEU A 238 62.32 8.58 12.86
C LEU A 238 61.49 9.74 13.40
N PHE A 239 62.15 10.70 14.03
CA PHE A 239 61.56 12.00 14.35
C PHE A 239 61.99 12.99 13.27
N SER A 240 61.03 13.48 12.50
CA SER A 240 61.24 14.50 11.47
C SER A 240 60.37 15.71 11.81
N ASP A 241 60.99 16.89 11.81
CA ASP A 241 60.30 18.16 11.97
C ASP A 241 60.51 19.00 10.70
N ILE A 242 59.48 19.77 10.33
CA ILE A 242 59.53 20.67 9.18
C ILE A 242 59.92 22.06 9.70
N LEU A 243 61.17 22.44 9.47
CA LEU A 243 61.68 23.75 9.87
C LEU A 243 60.82 24.88 9.27
N GLY A 244 60.28 25.74 10.12
CA GLY A 244 59.48 26.89 9.70
C GLY A 244 58.04 26.56 9.30
N PHE A 245 57.53 25.35 9.61
CA PHE A 245 56.16 24.94 9.29
C PHE A 245 55.09 25.93 9.75
N THR A 246 55.24 26.51 10.95
CA THR A 246 54.29 27.50 11.48
C THR A 246 54.18 28.75 10.60
N SER A 247 55.30 29.25 10.08
CA SER A 247 55.32 30.40 9.17
C SER A 247 54.73 30.04 7.81
N LEU A 248 55.10 28.88 7.28
CA LEU A 248 54.58 28.36 6.01
C LEU A 248 53.05 28.17 6.07
N ALA A 249 52.55 27.66 7.18
CA ALA A 249 51.14 27.42 7.41
C ALA A 249 50.32 28.72 7.59
N ALA A 250 50.96 29.78 8.10
CA ALA A 250 50.33 31.09 8.25
C ALA A 250 50.18 31.84 6.92
N GLU A 251 51.04 31.53 5.94
CA GLU A 251 51.08 32.20 4.63
C GLU A 251 50.37 31.41 3.52
N SER A 252 50.03 30.14 3.75
CA SER A 252 49.44 29.23 2.75
C SER A 252 47.96 28.96 2.99
N SER A 253 47.23 28.57 1.94
CA SER A 253 45.86 28.08 2.14
C SER A 253 45.86 26.70 2.79
N PRO A 254 44.81 26.33 3.55
CA PRO A 254 44.72 25.00 4.15
C PRO A 254 44.87 23.85 3.14
N MET A 255 44.37 24.03 1.90
CA MET A 255 44.46 23.00 0.87
C MET A 255 45.89 22.83 0.33
N ASP A 256 46.64 23.93 0.21
CA ASP A 256 48.04 23.89 -0.23
C ASP A 256 48.92 23.14 0.78
N ILE A 257 48.67 23.35 2.08
CA ILE A 257 49.37 22.63 3.16
C ILE A 257 49.04 21.14 3.12
N VAL A 258 47.76 20.79 2.95
CA VAL A 258 47.34 19.38 2.85
C VAL A 258 48.00 18.69 1.66
N ASN A 259 48.04 19.33 0.50
CA ASN A 259 48.69 18.77 -0.69
C ASN A 259 50.19 18.60 -0.47
N MET A 260 50.87 19.62 0.06
CA MET A 260 52.31 19.55 0.37
C MET A 260 52.64 18.40 1.33
N LEU A 261 51.87 18.26 2.43
CA LEU A 261 52.07 17.18 3.39
C LEU A 261 51.83 15.81 2.74
N ASN A 262 50.78 15.69 1.93
CA ASN A 262 50.47 14.44 1.24
C ASN A 262 51.59 14.05 0.26
N GLU A 263 52.13 15.00 -0.51
CA GLU A 263 53.29 14.77 -1.39
C GLU A 263 54.54 14.37 -0.61
N LEU A 264 54.84 15.08 0.48
CA LEU A 264 56.01 14.81 1.32
C LEU A 264 55.95 13.39 1.92
N TYR A 265 54.83 13.02 2.53
CA TYR A 265 54.68 11.69 3.14
C TYR A 265 54.62 10.58 2.10
N THR A 266 53.98 10.80 0.94
CA THR A 266 53.98 9.83 -0.16
C THR A 266 55.40 9.58 -0.67
N LEU A 267 56.21 10.63 -0.80
CA LEU A 267 57.61 10.50 -1.22
C LEU A 267 58.45 9.74 -0.19
N PHE A 268 58.26 10.03 1.11
CA PHE A 268 58.92 9.28 2.18
C PHE A 268 58.52 7.81 2.17
N ASP A 269 57.24 7.51 2.02
CA ASP A 269 56.73 6.14 1.93
C ASP A 269 57.32 5.41 0.72
N GLU A 270 57.43 6.06 -0.43
CA GLU A 270 58.02 5.48 -1.65
C GLU A 270 59.52 5.15 -1.46
N VAL A 271 60.29 6.08 -0.89
CA VAL A 271 61.73 5.88 -0.62
C VAL A 271 61.94 4.79 0.41
N THR A 272 61.18 4.81 1.51
CA THR A 272 61.30 3.78 2.55
C THR A 272 60.86 2.40 2.04
N PHE A 273 59.80 2.32 1.24
CA PHE A 273 59.32 1.05 0.68
C PHE A 273 60.30 0.43 -0.34
N ASN A 274 60.91 1.25 -1.21
CA ASN A 274 61.79 0.76 -2.27
C ASN A 274 63.22 0.44 -1.77
N ASP A 275 63.80 1.27 -0.90
CA ASP A 275 65.21 1.11 -0.49
C ASP A 275 65.39 0.25 0.77
N PHE A 276 64.47 0.27 1.75
CA PHE A 276 64.65 -0.53 2.99
C PHE A 276 64.40 -2.04 2.80
N ARG A 277 63.64 -2.46 1.78
CA ARG A 277 63.46 -3.90 1.46
C ARG A 277 64.75 -4.57 0.97
N GLN A 278 65.73 -3.83 0.45
CA GLN A 278 67.03 -4.40 0.08
C GLN A 278 67.88 -4.81 1.30
N PHE A 279 67.65 -4.19 2.47
CA PHE A 279 68.43 -4.44 3.69
C PHE A 279 67.73 -5.33 4.73
N THR A 280 66.42 -5.62 4.59
CA THR A 280 65.59 -6.32 5.60
C THR A 280 65.04 -7.68 5.15
N ARG A 281 65.68 -8.32 4.16
CA ARG A 281 65.23 -9.58 3.54
C ARG A 281 64.82 -10.74 4.48
N PRO A 282 65.17 -10.86 5.78
CA PRO A 282 64.59 -11.91 6.62
C PRO A 282 63.16 -11.65 7.14
N PHE A 283 62.62 -10.42 7.08
CA PHE A 283 61.40 -10.04 7.84
C PHE A 283 60.20 -9.59 7.00
N ALA A 284 60.24 -9.79 5.67
CA ALA A 284 59.21 -9.30 4.74
C ALA A 284 57.85 -10.02 4.79
N HIS A 285 57.58 -10.85 5.81
CA HIS A 285 56.31 -11.60 5.93
C HIS A 285 55.18 -10.84 6.64
N TYR A 286 55.40 -9.61 7.11
CA TYR A 286 54.46 -8.90 8.00
C TYR A 286 54.04 -7.48 7.54
N TRP A 287 54.34 -7.08 6.30
CA TRP A 287 53.96 -5.76 5.77
C TRP A 287 53.29 -5.88 4.41
#